data_AF-A0A0C9Y4V3-F1
#
_entry.id   AF-A0A0C9Y4V3-F1
#
_cell.length_a   1.000
_cell.length_b   1.000
_cell.length_c   1.000
_cell.angle_alpha   90.00
_cell.angle_beta   90.00
_cell.angle_gamma   90.00
#
_symmetry.space_group_name_H-M   'P 1'
#
loop_
_entity.id
_entity.type
_entity.pdbx_description
1 polymer ?
#
loop_
_entity_poly.entity_id
_entity_poly.type
_entity_poly.pdbx_seq_one_letter_code
_entity_poly.pdbx_strand_id
1 'polypeptide(L)'
;FSLGDELPKLYCKANTLYWAKALLTMTYDFIDSAILSTDSLPPFKIPRLRFVEARLALAHSQFTKGLVKPKFGGTVCGIYLLEEKIEGGSTAFTKYIHNMNCKPSLSADKDGYDIAKFLAFTQHVQYSKSRGLVFVSDYQGKLNKLGLIPGC
;
A
#
# COMPACT_ATOMS: atom_id res chain seq x y z
N PHE A 1 -0.55 13.08 -24.26
CA PHE A 1 -0.03 12.07 -23.32
C PHE A 1 -0.24 10.71 -23.95
N SER A 2 0.83 9.93 -24.18
CA SER A 2 0.73 8.64 -24.86
C SER A 2 0.61 7.50 -23.84
N LEU A 3 -0.03 6.39 -24.23
CA LEU A 3 -0.12 5.17 -23.44
C LEU A 3 1.28 4.64 -23.02
N GLY A 4 2.28 4.87 -23.88
CA GLY A 4 3.68 4.50 -23.61
C GLY A 4 4.28 5.25 -22.41
N ASP A 5 3.81 6.46 -22.12
CA ASP A 5 4.29 7.28 -21.00
C ASP A 5 3.61 6.92 -19.66
N GLU A 6 2.41 6.32 -19.72
CA GLU A 6 1.61 5.96 -18.54
C GLU A 6 1.99 4.58 -17.98
N LEU A 7 2.30 3.63 -18.86
CA LEU A 7 2.62 2.26 -18.47
C LEU A 7 3.79 2.15 -17.47
N PRO A 8 4.96 2.79 -17.70
CA PRO A 8 6.07 2.72 -16.75
C PRO A 8 5.71 3.32 -15.38
N LYS A 9 4.89 4.39 -15.37
CA LYS A 9 4.43 5.02 -14.12
C LYS A 9 3.54 4.07 -13.33
N LEU A 10 2.56 3.45 -13.99
CA LEU A 10 1.65 2.52 -13.31
C LEU A 10 2.38 1.24 -12.86
N TYR A 11 3.38 0.77 -13.60
CA TYR A 11 4.28 -0.30 -13.14
C TYR A 11 5.06 0.11 -11.89
N CYS A 12 5.64 1.32 -11.89
CA CYS A 12 6.35 1.84 -10.71
C CYS A 12 5.42 1.87 -9.50
N LYS A 13 4.19 2.40 -9.65
CA LYS A 13 3.17 2.42 -8.59
C LYS A 13 2.82 1.02 -8.06
N ALA A 14 2.56 0.07 -8.96
CA ALA A 14 2.26 -1.30 -8.59
C ALA A 14 3.43 -1.97 -7.85
N ASN A 15 4.66 -1.77 -8.31
CA ASN A 15 5.87 -2.29 -7.67
C ASN A 15 6.10 -1.66 -6.29
N THR A 16 5.86 -0.35 -6.13
CA THR A 16 5.94 0.31 -4.82
C THR A 16 5.00 -0.33 -3.81
N LEU A 17 3.75 -0.63 -4.22
CA LEU A 17 2.80 -1.31 -3.32
C LEU A 17 3.24 -2.75 -3.01
N TYR A 18 3.79 -3.46 -4.00
CA TYR A 18 4.35 -4.80 -3.80
C TYR A 18 5.48 -4.79 -2.76
N TRP A 19 6.44 -3.87 -2.89
CA TRP A 19 7.52 -3.72 -1.91
C TRP A 19 7.02 -3.30 -0.53
N ALA A 20 6.02 -2.42 -0.47
CA ALA A 20 5.42 -2.02 0.79
C ALA A 20 4.77 -3.21 1.53
N LYS A 21 4.09 -4.11 0.80
CA LYS A 21 3.58 -5.38 1.35
C LYS A 21 4.69 -6.27 1.89
N ALA A 22 5.76 -6.44 1.13
CA ALA A 22 6.90 -7.25 1.54
C ALA A 22 7.57 -6.70 2.81
N LEU A 23 7.77 -5.38 2.87
CA LEU A 23 8.36 -4.70 4.03
C LEU A 23 7.48 -4.77 5.27
N LEU A 24 6.15 -4.69 5.11
CA LEU A 24 5.23 -4.87 6.24
C LEU A 24 5.19 -6.33 6.72
N THR A 25 5.25 -7.30 5.80
CA THR A 25 5.34 -8.73 6.11
C THR A 25 6.61 -9.03 6.91
N MET A 26 7.77 -8.55 6.43
CA MET A 26 9.04 -8.66 7.15
C MET A 26 8.96 -8.07 8.57
N THR A 27 8.26 -6.94 8.75
CA THR A 27 8.06 -6.36 10.09
C THR A 27 7.22 -7.27 10.98
N TYR A 28 6.17 -7.91 10.46
CA TYR A 28 5.39 -8.89 11.24
C TYR A 28 6.21 -10.13 11.59
N ASP A 29 6.99 -10.67 10.66
CA ASP A 29 7.86 -11.81 10.93
C ASP A 29 8.86 -11.48 12.05
N PHE A 30 9.38 -10.25 12.08
CA PHE A 30 10.23 -9.75 13.16
C PHE A 30 9.49 -9.69 14.50
N ILE A 31 8.27 -9.15 14.53
CA ILE A 31 7.44 -9.08 15.74
C ILE A 31 7.14 -10.48 16.26
N ASP A 32 6.69 -11.37 15.37
CA ASP A 32 6.26 -12.72 15.73
C ASP A 32 7.44 -13.54 16.25
N SER A 33 8.62 -13.40 15.64
CA SER A 33 9.87 -13.98 16.16
C SER A 33 10.22 -13.44 17.56
N ALA A 34 10.04 -12.14 17.81
CA ALA A 34 10.30 -11.55 19.11
C ALA A 34 9.33 -12.07 20.19
N ILE A 35 8.04 -12.21 19.87
CA ILE A 35 7.04 -12.75 20.80
C ILE A 35 7.36 -14.21 21.14
N LEU A 36 7.71 -15.02 20.13
CA LEU A 36 8.07 -16.43 20.32
C LEU A 36 9.34 -16.61 21.15
N SER A 37 10.20 -15.59 21.22
CA SER A 37 11.43 -15.62 22.02
C SER A 37 11.24 -15.22 23.49
N THR A 38 10.00 -14.94 23.91
CA THR A 38 9.68 -14.48 25.28
C THR A 38 8.60 -15.35 25.91
N ASP A 39 8.70 -15.58 27.22
CA ASP A 39 7.72 -16.39 27.97
C ASP A 39 6.40 -15.64 28.27
N SER A 40 6.35 -14.34 28.00
CA SER A 40 5.19 -13.48 28.31
C SER A 40 4.65 -12.80 27.06
N LEU A 41 3.33 -12.82 26.89
CA LEU A 41 2.66 -12.06 25.83
C LEU A 41 2.75 -10.55 26.06
N PRO A 42 2.77 -9.73 25.00
CA PRO A 42 2.79 -8.28 25.13
C PRO A 42 1.52 -7.80 25.86
N PRO A 43 1.63 -6.80 26.76
CA PRO A 43 0.50 -6.30 27.56
C PRO A 43 -0.48 -5.44 26.73
N PHE A 44 -0.29 -5.34 25.42
CA PHE A 44 -1.10 -4.57 24.50
C PHE A 44 -1.36 -5.36 23.21
N LYS A 45 -2.46 -5.01 22.53
CA LYS A 45 -2.77 -5.59 21.22
C LYS A 45 -1.90 -4.97 20.15
N ILE A 46 -1.20 -5.81 19.38
CA ILE A 46 -0.43 -5.38 18.23
C ILE A 46 -1.38 -5.22 17.03
N PRO A 47 -1.46 -4.04 16.40
CA PRO A 47 -2.27 -3.86 15.20
C PRO A 47 -1.87 -4.84 14.09
N ARG A 48 -2.87 -5.44 13.43
CA ARG A 48 -2.68 -6.28 12.23
C ARG A 48 -3.33 -5.60 11.03
N LEU A 49 -2.52 -4.81 10.36
CA LEU A 49 -2.81 -4.04 9.15
C LEU A 49 -2.27 -4.77 7.91
N ARG A 50 -2.88 -4.51 6.75
CA ARG A 50 -2.36 -4.91 5.44
C ARG A 50 -2.53 -3.80 4.42
N PHE A 51 -1.68 -3.78 3.40
CA PHE A 51 -1.95 -2.93 2.22
C PHE A 51 -3.13 -3.48 1.41
N VAL A 52 -3.82 -2.59 0.71
CA VAL A 52 -4.86 -2.93 -0.26
C VAL A 52 -4.33 -3.82 -1.37
N GLU A 53 -5.19 -4.66 -1.93
CA GLU A 53 -4.87 -5.33 -3.18
C GLU A 53 -4.90 -4.35 -4.35
N ALA A 54 -3.89 -4.40 -5.22
CA ALA A 54 -3.87 -3.60 -6.44
C ALA A 54 -3.44 -4.44 -7.65
N ARG A 55 -4.00 -4.12 -8.81
CA ARG A 55 -3.74 -4.83 -10.07
C ARG A 55 -3.72 -3.84 -11.23
N LEU A 56 -2.87 -4.13 -12.22
CA LEU A 56 -2.92 -3.43 -13.50
C LEU A 56 -4.06 -4.00 -14.35
N ALA A 57 -4.88 -3.12 -14.89
CA ALA A 57 -5.93 -3.43 -15.85
C ALA A 57 -5.63 -2.78 -17.19
N LEU A 58 -5.64 -3.60 -18.25
CA LEU A 58 -5.48 -3.16 -19.63
C LEU A 58 -6.86 -3.11 -20.29
N ALA A 59 -7.29 -1.93 -20.72
CA ALA A 59 -8.49 -1.77 -21.50
C ALA A 59 -8.14 -1.89 -22.99
N HIS A 60 -8.88 -2.73 -23.71
CA HIS A 60 -8.71 -2.94 -25.15
C HIS A 60 -9.94 -2.42 -25.89
N SER A 61 -9.74 -1.65 -26.96
CA SER A 61 -10.82 -1.32 -27.88
C SER A 61 -10.85 -2.37 -29.01
N GLN A 62 -12.04 -2.86 -29.34
CA GLN A 62 -12.24 -3.67 -30.53
C GLN A 62 -12.40 -2.73 -31.74
N PHE A 63 -11.69 -3.01 -32.83
CA PHE A 63 -12.02 -2.41 -34.12
C PHE A 63 -13.31 -3.05 -34.64
N THR A 64 -14.46 -2.48 -34.32
CA THR A 64 -15.71 -2.84 -35.01
C THR A 64 -15.78 -2.11 -36.34
N LYS A 65 -15.21 -2.71 -37.39
CA LYS A 65 -15.61 -2.44 -38.76
C LYS A 65 -15.81 -3.77 -39.50
N GLY A 66 -17.04 -4.28 -39.45
CA GLY A 66 -17.53 -5.35 -40.31
C GLY A 66 -17.87 -6.66 -39.61
N LEU A 67 -18.86 -7.34 -40.19
CA LEU A 67 -19.43 -8.64 -39.82
C LEU A 67 -18.41 -9.78 -39.97
N VAL A 68 -17.33 -9.79 -39.18
CA VAL A 68 -16.38 -10.90 -39.13
C VAL A 68 -15.97 -11.14 -37.68
N LYS A 69 -16.00 -12.42 -37.29
CA LYS A 69 -15.74 -12.99 -35.95
C LYS A 69 -14.74 -12.17 -35.11
N PRO A 70 -14.98 -11.99 -33.80
CA PRO A 70 -14.10 -11.22 -32.94
C PRO A 70 -12.70 -11.84 -32.95
N LYS A 71 -11.75 -11.16 -33.59
CA LYS A 71 -10.33 -11.49 -33.43
C LYS A 71 -9.90 -10.99 -32.06
N PHE A 72 -9.25 -11.85 -31.27
CA PHE A 72 -8.59 -11.52 -30.00
C PHE A 72 -7.36 -10.60 -30.23
N GLY A 73 -7.56 -9.45 -30.86
CA GLY A 73 -6.50 -8.53 -31.30
C GLY A 73 -6.95 -7.07 -31.24
N GLY A 74 -7.51 -6.65 -30.12
CA GLY A 74 -7.83 -5.24 -29.85
C GLY A 74 -6.59 -4.47 -29.40
N THR A 75 -6.43 -3.23 -29.87
CA THR A 75 -5.36 -2.33 -29.42
C THR A 75 -5.63 -1.90 -27.99
N VAL A 76 -4.60 -1.90 -27.13
CA VAL A 76 -4.72 -1.35 -25.77
C VAL A 76 -5.03 0.15 -25.89
N CYS A 77 -6.16 0.56 -25.35
CA CYS A 77 -6.63 1.95 -25.38
C CYS A 77 -6.58 2.64 -24.01
N GLY A 78 -6.30 1.89 -22.93
CA GLY A 78 -6.15 2.45 -21.60
C GLY A 78 -5.46 1.48 -20.64
N ILE A 79 -4.80 2.03 -19.62
CA ILE A 79 -4.15 1.26 -18.57
C ILE A 79 -4.50 1.90 -17.24
N TYR A 80 -4.89 1.10 -16.27
CA TYR A 80 -5.37 1.56 -14.97
C TYR A 80 -4.73 0.74 -13.86
N LEU A 81 -4.44 1.40 -12.74
CA LEU A 81 -4.18 0.71 -11.48
C LEU A 81 -5.51 0.61 -10.73
N LEU A 82 -6.00 -0.60 -10.56
CA LEU A 82 -7.20 -0.88 -9.78
C LEU A 82 -6.77 -1.24 -8.36
N GLU A 83 -7.36 -0.58 -7.37
CA GLU A 83 -7.11 -0.83 -5.95
C GLU A 83 -8.39 -1.30 -5.25
N GLU A 84 -8.22 -2.12 -4.23
CA GLU A 84 -9.31 -2.54 -3.35
C GLU A 84 -9.97 -1.32 -2.70
N LYS A 85 -11.29 -1.20 -2.87
CA LYS A 85 -12.06 -0.10 -2.29
C LYS A 85 -12.04 -0.16 -0.75
N ILE A 86 -11.65 0.94 -0.14
CA ILE A 86 -11.80 1.16 1.30
C ILE A 86 -13.15 1.87 1.54
N GLU A 87 -14.04 1.21 2.30
CA GLU A 87 -15.40 1.72 2.53
C GLU A 87 -15.44 2.91 3.52
N GLY A 88 -16.35 3.86 3.26
CA GLY A 88 -16.57 5.04 4.11
C GLY A 88 -16.26 6.39 3.49
N GLY A 89 -15.87 6.45 2.21
CA GLY A 89 -15.68 7.71 1.47
C GLY A 89 -14.44 8.51 1.88
N SER A 90 -14.31 9.72 1.34
CA SER A 90 -13.13 10.59 1.50
C SER A 90 -12.93 11.10 2.93
N THR A 91 -14.00 11.20 3.73
CA THR A 91 -13.95 11.62 5.14
C THR A 91 -13.46 10.51 6.07
N ALA A 92 -13.31 9.29 5.57
CA ALA A 92 -12.93 8.14 6.39
C ALA A 92 -11.49 7.66 6.18
N PHE A 93 -10.71 8.35 5.34
CA PHE A 93 -9.33 7.97 5.05
C PHE A 93 -8.37 8.78 5.92
N THR A 94 -7.71 8.10 6.84
CA THR A 94 -6.82 8.73 7.82
C THR A 94 -5.39 8.67 7.34
N LYS A 95 -4.72 9.82 7.28
CA LYS A 95 -3.27 9.89 7.08
C LYS A 95 -2.58 9.69 8.42
N TYR A 96 -1.95 8.53 8.61
CA TYR A 96 -1.33 8.16 9.88
C TYR A 96 0.10 8.71 9.99
N ILE A 97 0.87 8.68 8.90
CA ILE A 97 2.25 9.16 8.82
C ILE A 97 2.40 10.06 7.60
N HIS A 98 3.08 11.18 7.75
CA HIS A 98 3.35 12.10 6.66
C HIS A 98 4.64 11.72 5.91
N ASN A 99 4.70 11.88 4.59
CA ASN A 99 5.91 11.58 3.82
C ASN A 99 7.16 12.37 4.26
N MET A 100 6.99 13.58 4.80
CA MET A 100 8.07 14.45 5.30
C MET A 100 8.39 14.25 6.79
N ASN A 101 7.70 13.37 7.51
CA ASN A 101 7.88 13.23 8.96
C ASN A 101 7.52 11.83 9.46
N CYS A 102 8.43 11.20 10.22
CA CYS A 102 8.21 9.88 10.80
C CYS A 102 7.32 9.88 12.06
N LYS A 103 6.85 11.05 12.51
CA LYS A 103 5.95 11.17 13.66
C LYS A 103 4.51 10.85 13.26
N PRO A 104 3.72 10.25 14.17
CA PRO A 104 2.27 10.17 14.04
C PRO A 104 1.67 11.52 13.65
N SER A 105 0.85 11.53 12.60
CA SER A 105 0.13 12.74 12.17
C SER A 105 -1.12 13.02 13.03
N LEU A 106 -1.53 12.05 13.84
CA LEU A 106 -2.66 12.15 14.77
C LEU A 106 -2.18 12.59 16.16
N SER A 107 -3.02 13.34 16.86
CA SER A 107 -2.83 13.63 18.29
C SER A 107 -3.27 12.44 19.15
N ALA A 108 -2.79 12.37 20.39
CA ALA A 108 -2.99 11.22 21.28
C ALA A 108 -4.47 10.95 21.65
N ASP A 109 -5.33 11.98 21.55
CA ASP A 109 -6.77 11.91 21.79
C ASP A 109 -7.57 11.34 20.59
N LYS A 110 -6.93 11.11 19.45
CA LYS A 110 -7.62 10.66 18.24
C LYS A 110 -7.62 9.15 18.09
N ASP A 111 -8.77 8.63 17.67
CA ASP A 111 -8.91 7.27 17.20
C ASP A 111 -7.89 6.98 16.09
N GLY A 112 -7.16 5.87 16.23
CA GLY A 112 -6.08 5.49 15.32
C GLY A 112 -4.70 6.04 15.68
N TYR A 113 -4.53 6.79 16.77
CA TYR A 113 -3.20 7.20 17.24
C TYR A 113 -2.30 5.99 17.54
N ASP A 114 -2.84 4.92 18.12
CA ASP A 114 -2.08 3.68 18.35
C ASP A 114 -1.65 3.00 17.04
N ILE A 115 -2.49 3.08 16.00
CA ILE A 115 -2.12 2.64 14.64
C ILE A 115 -0.97 3.50 14.11
N ALA A 116 -1.02 4.82 14.28
CA ALA A 116 0.05 5.70 13.84
C ALA A 116 1.37 5.44 14.58
N LYS A 117 1.35 5.21 15.91
CA LYS A 117 2.53 4.80 16.67
C LYS A 117 3.09 3.47 16.18
N PHE A 118 2.23 2.49 15.96
CA PHE A 118 2.63 1.19 15.40
C PHE A 118 3.29 1.36 14.03
N LEU A 119 2.71 2.19 13.16
CA LEU A 119 3.26 2.47 11.83
C LEU A 119 4.63 3.15 11.91
N ALA A 120 4.83 4.11 12.81
CA ALA A 120 6.15 4.70 13.06
C ALA A 120 7.17 3.63 13.54
N PHE A 121 6.75 2.70 14.40
CA PHE A 121 7.58 1.55 14.77
C PHE A 121 7.92 0.67 13.55
N THR A 122 6.98 0.43 12.64
CA THR A 122 7.28 -0.35 11.42
C THR A 122 8.36 0.32 10.55
N GLN A 123 8.37 1.65 10.46
CA GLN A 123 9.40 2.39 9.73
C GLN A 123 10.79 2.16 10.35
N HIS A 124 10.87 2.17 11.68
CA HIS A 124 12.11 1.92 12.40
C HIS A 124 12.63 0.50 12.15
N VAL A 125 11.76 -0.51 12.25
CA VAL A 125 12.14 -1.91 11.97
C VAL A 125 12.61 -2.07 10.52
N GLN A 126 11.87 -1.52 9.56
CA GLN A 126 12.21 -1.60 8.13
C GLN A 126 13.57 -0.96 7.85
N TYR A 127 13.80 0.26 8.35
CA TYR A 127 15.08 0.95 8.18
C TYR A 127 16.23 0.19 8.84
N SER A 128 16.03 -0.33 10.05
CA SER A 128 17.05 -1.11 10.76
C SER A 128 17.38 -2.43 10.03
N LYS A 129 16.37 -3.22 9.68
CA LYS A 129 16.54 -4.53 9.00
C LYS A 129 17.09 -4.39 7.60
N SER A 130 16.80 -3.28 6.92
CA SER A 130 17.36 -2.98 5.60
C SER A 130 18.74 -2.32 5.66
N ARG A 131 19.35 -2.17 6.85
CA ARG A 131 20.63 -1.47 7.07
C ARG A 131 20.63 -0.02 6.57
N GLY A 132 19.49 0.65 6.72
CA GLY A 132 19.29 2.05 6.39
C GLY A 132 18.95 2.32 4.92
N LEU A 133 18.55 1.31 4.16
CA LEU A 133 18.29 1.46 2.73
C LEU A 133 16.86 1.87 2.42
N VAL A 134 15.88 1.31 3.15
CA VAL A 134 14.47 1.48 2.79
C VAL A 134 13.54 1.40 3.99
N PHE A 135 12.48 2.19 3.93
CA PHE A 135 11.30 2.09 4.78
C PHE A 135 10.10 2.64 4.01
N VAL A 136 8.89 2.27 4.43
CA VAL A 136 7.65 2.81 3.84
C VAL A 136 7.23 4.07 4.59
N SER A 137 6.85 5.10 3.85
CA SER A 137 6.27 6.34 4.40
C SER A 137 4.87 6.58 3.85
N ASP A 138 4.28 7.73 4.17
CA ASP A 138 2.96 8.15 3.67
C ASP A 138 1.83 7.15 3.96
N TYR A 139 1.91 6.49 5.12
CA TYR A 139 0.90 5.54 5.55
C TYR A 139 -0.45 6.22 5.73
N GLN A 140 -1.45 5.70 5.05
CA GLN A 140 -2.79 6.23 5.02
C GLN A 140 -3.80 5.11 4.78
N GLY A 141 -5.01 5.22 5.29
CA GLY A 141 -5.96 4.12 5.19
C GLY A 141 -7.11 4.22 6.16
N LYS A 142 -7.74 3.08 6.43
CA LYS A 142 -8.84 2.97 7.40
C LYS A 142 -8.88 1.57 7.99
N LEU A 143 -9.13 1.50 9.31
CA LEU A 143 -9.20 0.24 10.06
C LEU A 143 -7.92 -0.59 9.85
N ASN A 144 -8.04 -1.77 9.24
CA ASN A 144 -6.95 -2.70 8.99
C ASN A 144 -6.39 -2.63 7.55
N LYS A 145 -6.84 -1.69 6.72
CA LYS A 145 -6.40 -1.55 5.33
C LYS A 145 -5.62 -0.25 5.13
N LEU A 146 -4.44 -0.38 4.53
CA LEU A 146 -3.54 0.71 4.17
C LEU A 146 -3.52 0.90 2.66
N GLY A 147 -3.57 2.15 2.22
CA GLY A 147 -3.21 2.57 0.87
C GLY A 147 -1.86 3.29 0.87
N LEU A 148 -1.34 3.52 -0.31
CA LEU A 148 -0.25 4.45 -0.57
C LEU A 148 -0.69 5.35 -1.71
N ILE A 149 -0.36 6.63 -1.64
CA ILE A 149 -0.26 7.46 -2.84
C ILE A 149 1.20 7.35 -3.27
N PRO A 150 1.53 6.55 -4.29
CA PRO A 150 2.91 6.43 -4.69
C PRO A 150 3.30 7.76 -5.35
N GLY A 151 4.21 8.49 -4.71
CA GLY A 151 4.93 9.58 -5.36
C GLY A 151 5.82 8.97 -6.44
N CYS A 152 5.47 9.23 -7.69
CA CYS A 152 6.38 9.03 -8.82
C CYS A 152 7.02 10.36 -9.17
#